data_AF-A0A2V7VBY9-F1
#
_entry.id   AF-A0A2V7VBY9-F1
#
_cell.length_a   1.000
_cell.length_b   1.000
_cell.length_c   1.000
_cell.angle_alpha   90.00
_cell.angle_beta   90.00
_cell.angle_gamma   90.00
#
_symmetry.space_group_name_H-M   'P 1'
#
loop_
_entity.id
_entity.type
_entity.pdbx_description
1 polymer ?
#
loop_
_entity_poly.entity_id
_entity_poly.type
_entity_poly.pdbx_seq_one_letter_code
_entity_poly.pdbx_strand_id
1 'polypeptide(L)'
;GGAHGLKAGTDVRFSSLDDLADNFSRGFWSFGATCGGVSYPSSYAAFLDGCVTTFQKGYGNFFLENRLKEYNVYAEDDWKVRPSLTLNLGLRYEYVEAPKEKEGRLDYAYGADKDNVEPRLGFAWSPGWSHGVLGRIAGGAGNASIR
;
A
#
# COMPACT_ATOMS: atom_id res chain seq x y z
N GLY A 1 -10.18 -32.18 -22.59
CA GLY A 1 -10.02 -31.01 -21.71
C GLY A 1 -8.55 -30.73 -21.58
N GLY A 2 -8.11 -29.51 -21.85
CA GLY A 2 -6.69 -29.15 -21.93
C GLY A 2 -5.96 -29.26 -20.59
N ALA A 3 -4.65 -29.43 -20.65
CA ALA A 3 -3.77 -29.53 -19.48
C ALA A 3 -3.61 -28.20 -18.71
N HIS A 4 -4.24 -27.12 -19.14
CA HIS A 4 -4.07 -25.77 -18.59
C HIS A 4 -5.41 -25.19 -18.14
N GLY A 5 -5.39 -24.52 -16.98
CA GLY A 5 -6.48 -23.71 -16.47
C GLY A 5 -6.00 -22.27 -16.30
N LEU A 6 -6.42 -21.39 -17.21
CA LEU A 6 -5.95 -19.99 -17.21
C LEU A 6 -6.94 -19.07 -16.50
N LYS A 7 -6.41 -18.13 -15.72
CA LYS A 7 -7.13 -17.01 -15.11
C LYS A 7 -6.35 -15.73 -15.39
N ALA A 8 -7.05 -14.65 -15.70
CA ALA A 8 -6.42 -13.36 -15.85
C ALA A 8 -7.42 -12.26 -15.49
N GLY A 9 -6.91 -11.10 -15.11
CA GLY A 9 -7.74 -9.95 -14.85
C GLY A 9 -6.94 -8.67 -14.70
N THR A 10 -7.67 -7.57 -14.62
CA THR A 10 -7.12 -6.24 -14.43
C THR A 10 -8.00 -5.46 -13.46
N ASP A 11 -7.38 -4.56 -12.70
CA ASP A 11 -8.05 -3.59 -11.85
C ASP A 11 -7.47 -2.21 -12.19
N VAL A 12 -8.34 -1.25 -12.51
CA VAL A 12 -7.95 0.13 -12.80
C VAL A 12 -8.67 1.02 -11.81
N ARG A 13 -7.91 1.80 -11.05
CA ARG A 13 -8.44 2.65 -9.99
C ARG A 13 -8.10 4.11 -10.26
N PHE A 14 -9.14 4.94 -10.20
CA PHE A 14 -9.01 6.39 -10.20
C PHE A 14 -9.54 6.90 -8.87
N SER A 15 -8.69 7.58 -8.10
CA SER A 15 -9.07 8.18 -6.83
C SER A 15 -8.90 9.69 -6.90
N SER A 16 -9.92 10.40 -6.42
CA SER A 16 -9.89 11.84 -6.20
C SER A 16 -10.03 12.09 -4.71
N LEU A 17 -8.99 12.68 -4.12
CA LEU A 17 -8.94 13.04 -2.72
C LEU A 17 -8.95 14.55 -2.63
N ASP A 18 -10.12 15.10 -2.30
CA ASP A 18 -10.34 16.52 -2.13
C ASP A 18 -10.46 16.79 -0.62
N ASP A 19 -9.46 17.46 -0.04
CA ASP A 19 -9.37 17.68 1.40
C ASP A 19 -9.05 19.13 1.73
N LEU A 20 -9.45 19.56 2.92
CA LEU A 20 -9.09 20.85 3.50
C LEU A 20 -7.93 20.64 4.48
N ALA A 21 -6.70 20.78 3.99
CA ALA A 21 -5.52 20.78 4.84
C ALA A 21 -5.29 22.17 5.44
N ASP A 22 -6.25 22.64 6.25
CA ASP A 22 -6.10 23.89 6.99
C ASP A 22 -4.95 23.75 8.00
N ASN A 23 -3.95 24.64 7.88
CA ASN A 23 -2.94 24.81 8.90
C ASN A 23 -2.89 26.27 9.35
N PHE A 24 -3.39 26.51 10.56
CA PHE A 24 -3.42 27.81 11.21
C PHE A 24 -4.18 28.92 10.43
N SER A 25 -5.23 28.63 9.65
CA SER A 25 -6.01 29.69 8.95
C SER A 25 -6.62 30.71 9.89
N ARG A 26 -7.00 30.28 11.10
CA ARG A 26 -7.52 31.13 12.18
C ARG A 26 -6.44 31.80 13.03
N GLY A 27 -5.17 31.52 12.74
CA GLY A 27 -4.03 31.92 13.55
C GLY A 27 -3.86 31.02 14.78
N PHE A 28 -2.61 30.87 15.19
CA PHE A 28 -2.21 30.10 16.35
C PHE A 28 -1.21 30.89 17.18
N TRP A 29 -1.55 31.05 18.45
CA TRP A 29 -0.77 31.82 19.42
C TRP A 29 -0.03 30.83 20.33
N SER A 30 1.28 31.00 20.44
CA SER A 30 2.11 30.22 21.34
C SER A 30 2.69 31.09 22.44
N PHE A 31 2.73 30.51 23.64
CA PHE A 31 3.22 31.15 24.85
C PHE A 31 4.36 30.30 25.44
N GLY A 32 5.53 30.91 25.56
CA GLY A 32 6.70 30.38 26.26
C GLY A 32 6.93 31.15 27.55
N ALA A 33 7.75 30.59 28.45
CA ALA A 33 8.13 31.28 29.69
C ALA A 33 9.05 32.49 29.45
N THR A 34 9.48 32.72 28.21
CA THR A 34 10.32 33.86 27.85
C THR A 34 9.77 34.51 26.58
N CYS A 35 9.55 35.81 26.61
CA CYS A 35 9.08 36.61 25.47
C CYS A 35 9.46 38.08 25.68
N GLY A 36 9.76 38.79 24.59
CA GLY A 36 10.13 40.21 24.66
C GLY A 36 11.34 40.54 25.54
N GLY A 37 12.23 39.58 25.82
CA GLY A 37 13.37 39.76 26.73
C GLY A 37 13.04 39.60 28.23
N VAL A 38 11.79 39.31 28.58
CA VAL A 38 11.34 39.05 29.96
C VAL A 38 11.23 37.55 30.20
N SER A 39 11.71 37.07 31.34
CA SER A 39 11.57 35.67 31.77
C SER A 39 10.53 35.57 32.88
N TYR A 40 9.47 34.81 32.61
CA TYR A 40 8.38 34.52 33.53
C TYR A 40 8.62 33.19 34.26
N PRO A 41 8.02 32.98 35.44
CA PRO A 41 8.10 31.70 36.16
C PRO A 41 7.48 30.52 35.39
N SER A 42 6.54 30.79 34.47
CA SER A 42 5.92 29.77 33.61
C SER A 42 5.35 30.42 32.34
N SER A 43 5.08 29.61 31.32
CA SER A 43 4.35 30.05 30.11
C SER A 43 2.93 30.54 30.42
N TYR A 44 2.31 30.02 31.48
CA TYR A 44 1.01 30.48 31.96
C TYR A 44 1.08 31.90 32.54
N ALA A 45 2.15 32.23 33.29
CA ALA A 45 2.36 33.59 33.78
C ALA A 45 2.60 34.58 32.63
N ALA A 46 3.38 34.19 31.62
CA ALA A 46 3.56 34.98 30.40
C ALA A 46 2.24 35.20 29.63
N PHE A 47 1.39 34.17 29.56
CA PHE A 47 0.05 34.26 28.97
C PHE A 47 -0.85 35.26 29.69
N LEU A 48 -0.90 35.22 31.03
CA LEU A 48 -1.70 36.15 31.82
C LEU A 48 -1.27 37.62 31.64
N ASP A 49 0.03 37.84 31.39
CA ASP A 49 0.60 39.16 31.11
C ASP A 49 0.45 39.58 29.63
N GLY A 50 -0.19 38.75 28.81
CA GLY A 50 -0.41 39.01 27.38
C GLY A 50 0.85 38.88 26.52
N CYS A 51 1.91 38.29 27.05
CA CYS A 51 3.19 38.19 26.36
C CYS A 51 3.23 36.96 25.44
N VAL A 52 2.97 37.19 24.15
CA VAL A 52 2.97 36.18 23.09
C VAL A 52 4.40 35.89 22.64
N THR A 53 4.79 34.61 22.58
CA THR A 53 6.11 34.21 22.08
C THR A 53 6.13 34.10 20.57
N THR A 54 5.14 33.43 19.97
CA THR A 54 4.99 33.38 18.51
C THR A 54 3.53 33.45 18.11
N PHE A 55 3.28 34.05 16.95
CA PHE A 55 2.01 34.00 16.25
C PHE A 55 2.27 33.45 14.85
N GLN A 56 1.56 32.39 14.49
CA GLN A 56 1.61 31.81 13.15
C GLN A 56 0.21 31.83 12.54
N LYS A 57 0.12 32.31 11.30
CA LYS A 57 -1.13 32.27 10.54
C LYS A 57 -0.84 31.76 9.13
N GLY A 58 -1.57 30.72 8.74
CA GLY A 58 -1.56 30.23 7.37
C GLY A 58 -2.35 31.17 6.46
N TYR A 59 -1.86 31.35 5.24
CA TYR A 59 -2.53 32.09 4.17
C TYR A 59 -2.59 31.25 2.90
N GLY A 60 -3.61 31.47 2.08
CA GLY A 60 -3.79 30.78 0.80
C GLY A 60 -4.99 29.83 0.80
N ASN A 61 -5.13 29.09 -0.30
CA ASN A 61 -6.16 28.08 -0.44
C ASN A 61 -5.69 26.78 0.24
N PHE A 62 -6.37 26.38 1.31
CA PHE A 62 -6.09 25.14 2.05
C PHE A 62 -6.74 23.90 1.43
N PHE A 63 -7.49 24.08 0.34
CA PHE A 63 -8.06 22.98 -0.40
C PHE A 63 -6.95 22.27 -1.18
N LEU A 64 -6.91 20.96 -1.12
CA LEU A 64 -5.96 20.09 -1.83
C LEU A 64 -6.75 19.06 -2.62
N GLU A 65 -6.48 19.00 -3.93
CA GLU A 65 -7.21 18.13 -4.85
C GLU A 65 -6.22 17.13 -5.45
N ASN A 66 -6.01 16.03 -4.74
CA ASN A 66 -5.10 14.98 -5.16
C ASN A 66 -5.77 14.01 -6.12
N ARG A 67 -5.05 13.64 -7.18
CA ARG A 67 -5.47 12.66 -8.17
C ARG A 67 -4.48 11.51 -8.16
N LEU A 68 -4.99 10.30 -7.89
CA LEU A 68 -4.21 9.08 -7.86
C LEU A 68 -4.77 8.11 -8.90
N LYS A 69 -3.86 7.41 -9.57
CA LYS A 69 -4.20 6.38 -10.57
C LYS A 69 -3.39 5.14 -10.31
N GLU A 70 -4.05 4.00 -10.40
CA GLU A 70 -3.44 2.69 -10.21
C GLU A 70 -3.94 1.74 -11.29
N TYR A 71 -3.02 0.95 -11.83
CA TYR A 71 -3.28 -0.01 -12.89
C TYR A 71 -2.66 -1.34 -12.49
N ASN A 72 -3.50 -2.34 -12.29
CA ASN A 72 -3.11 -3.67 -11.87
C ASN A 72 -3.49 -4.68 -12.94
N VAL A 73 -2.60 -5.62 -13.24
CA VAL A 73 -2.83 -6.72 -14.17
C VAL A 73 -2.31 -8.02 -13.56
N TYR A 74 -3.06 -9.11 -13.68
CA TYR A 74 -2.63 -10.42 -13.23
C TYR A 74 -2.98 -11.52 -14.23
N ALA A 75 -2.16 -12.56 -14.25
CA ALA A 75 -2.40 -13.80 -14.97
C ALA A 75 -1.91 -14.99 -14.14
N GLU A 76 -2.68 -16.07 -14.15
CA GLU A 76 -2.39 -17.33 -13.46
C GLU A 76 -2.69 -18.51 -14.39
N ASP A 77 -1.86 -19.56 -14.33
CA ASP A 77 -2.00 -20.83 -15.05
C ASP A 77 -1.88 -22.01 -14.08
N ASP A 78 -2.94 -22.81 -14.04
CA ASP A 78 -3.00 -24.10 -13.38
C ASP A 78 -2.62 -25.19 -14.41
N TRP A 79 -1.33 -25.50 -14.51
CA TRP A 79 -0.78 -26.43 -15.50
C TRP A 79 -0.65 -27.86 -14.96
N LYS A 80 -1.49 -28.76 -15.45
CA LYS A 80 -1.45 -30.20 -15.19
C LYS A 80 -0.41 -30.91 -16.08
N VAL A 81 0.87 -30.81 -15.68
CA VAL A 81 2.02 -31.42 -16.37
C VAL A 81 1.85 -32.94 -16.59
N ARG A 82 1.32 -33.64 -15.57
CA ARG A 82 0.96 -35.08 -15.64
C ARG A 82 -0.22 -35.35 -14.71
N PRO A 83 -0.92 -36.50 -14.80
CA PRO A 83 -2.08 -36.78 -13.94
C PRO A 83 -1.81 -36.64 -12.44
N SER A 84 -0.56 -36.84 -12.02
CA SER A 84 -0.08 -36.72 -10.66
C SER A 84 0.60 -35.40 -10.32
N LEU A 85 0.85 -34.47 -11.25
CA LEU A 85 1.58 -33.21 -11.00
C LEU A 85 0.88 -32.04 -11.66
N THR A 86 0.51 -31.07 -10.85
CA THR A 86 0.03 -29.76 -11.27
C THR A 86 1.02 -28.69 -10.81
N LEU A 87 1.31 -27.72 -11.67
CA LEU A 87 2.04 -26.50 -11.34
C LEU A 87 1.06 -25.33 -11.36
N ASN A 88 1.19 -24.41 -10.42
CA ASN A 88 0.39 -23.20 -10.36
C ASN A 88 1.38 -22.04 -10.57
N LEU A 89 1.27 -21.36 -11.71
CA LEU A 89 2.16 -20.27 -12.10
C LEU A 89 1.34 -18.99 -12.12
N GLY A 90 1.82 -17.93 -11.46
CA GLY A 90 1.12 -16.65 -11.43
C GLY A 90 2.08 -15.48 -11.55
N LEU A 91 1.60 -14.40 -12.14
CA LEU A 91 2.29 -13.13 -12.21
C LEU A 91 1.27 -12.01 -12.06
N ARG A 92 1.60 -11.04 -11.22
CA ARG A 92 0.86 -9.78 -11.10
C ARG A 92 1.83 -8.61 -11.26
N TYR A 93 1.35 -7.56 -11.90
CA TYR A 93 2.06 -6.30 -12.08
C TYR A 93 1.14 -5.17 -11.64
N GLU A 94 1.67 -4.27 -10.82
CA GLU A 94 0.98 -3.09 -10.34
C GLU A 94 1.76 -1.84 -10.75
N TYR A 95 1.05 -0.87 -11.29
CA TYR A 95 1.59 0.44 -11.65
C TYR A 95 0.83 1.51 -10.89
N VAL A 96 1.51 2.19 -9.96
CA VAL A 96 0.93 3.22 -9.11
C VAL A 96 1.50 4.58 -9.52
N GLU A 97 0.65 5.45 -10.04
CA GLU A 97 1.06 6.83 -10.37
C GLU A 97 1.22 7.65 -9.08
N ALA A 98 2.29 8.45 -9.02
CA ALA A 98 2.46 9.42 -7.96
C ALA A 98 1.24 10.34 -7.85
N PRO A 99 0.71 10.59 -6.63
CA PRO A 99 -0.28 11.63 -6.39
C PRO A 99 0.09 12.96 -7.08
N LYS A 100 -0.86 13.49 -7.85
CA LYS A 100 -0.74 14.80 -8.48
C LYS A 100 -1.81 15.73 -7.95
N GLU A 101 -1.39 16.89 -7.46
CA GLU A 101 -2.30 17.97 -7.11
C GLU A 101 -2.84 18.60 -8.41
N LYS A 102 -4.16 18.74 -8.51
CA LYS A 102 -4.85 19.17 -9.72
C LYS A 102 -4.43 20.55 -10.24
N GLU A 103 -4.19 21.49 -9.33
CA GLU A 103 -3.82 22.88 -9.65
C GLU A 103 -2.31 23.14 -9.51
N GLY A 104 -1.50 22.09 -9.33
CA GLY A 104 -0.04 22.20 -9.17
C GLY A 104 0.40 22.93 -7.91
N ARG A 105 -0.43 22.99 -6.87
CA ARG A 105 -0.14 23.69 -5.60
C ARG A 105 0.90 22.97 -4.75
N LEU A 106 1.01 21.66 -4.90
CA LEU A 106 2.00 20.82 -4.23
C LEU A 106 2.75 19.97 -5.24
N ASP A 107 4.08 19.99 -5.13
CA ASP A 107 4.94 18.97 -5.72
C ASP A 107 5.36 18.04 -4.59
N TYR A 108 4.99 16.77 -4.74
CA TYR A 108 5.30 15.75 -3.76
C TYR A 108 6.71 15.15 -3.91
N ALA A 109 7.43 15.50 -4.98
CA ALA A 109 8.81 15.09 -5.23
C ALA A 109 9.06 13.56 -5.22
N TYR A 110 8.02 12.75 -5.48
CA TYR A 110 8.13 11.31 -5.70
C TYR A 110 7.57 10.91 -7.08
N GLY A 111 8.16 9.88 -7.68
CA GLY A 111 7.79 9.36 -8.99
C GLY A 111 6.74 8.24 -8.92
N ALA A 112 6.24 7.82 -10.08
CA ALA A 112 5.37 6.64 -10.17
C ALA A 112 6.16 5.36 -9.86
N ASP A 113 5.52 4.43 -9.15
CA ASP A 113 6.02 3.08 -8.89
C ASP A 113 5.73 2.20 -10.12
N LYS A 114 6.79 1.60 -10.68
CA LYS A 114 6.77 0.84 -11.94
C LYS A 114 7.42 -0.54 -11.80
N ASP A 115 7.92 -0.89 -10.63
CA ASP A 115 8.70 -2.10 -10.39
C ASP A 115 7.99 -3.08 -9.46
N ASN A 116 6.72 -2.81 -9.14
CA ASN A 116 5.89 -3.72 -8.36
C ASN A 116 5.42 -4.95 -9.18
N VAL A 117 6.28 -5.96 -9.23
CA VAL A 117 6.03 -7.26 -9.86
C VAL A 117 5.93 -8.35 -8.79
N GLU A 118 4.85 -9.12 -8.82
CA GLU A 118 4.56 -10.19 -7.86
C GLU A 118 4.46 -11.56 -8.54
N PRO A 119 5.56 -12.33 -8.59
CA PRO A 119 5.51 -13.70 -9.09
C PRO A 119 4.92 -14.66 -8.04
N ARG A 120 4.18 -15.66 -8.51
CA ARG A 120 3.62 -16.75 -7.70
C ARG A 120 3.97 -18.10 -8.31
N LEU A 121 4.47 -19.02 -7.48
CA LEU A 121 4.82 -20.37 -7.88
C LEU A 121 4.31 -21.36 -6.82
N GLY A 122 3.54 -22.34 -7.27
CA GLY A 122 3.08 -23.45 -6.44
C GLY A 122 3.08 -24.76 -7.22
N PHE A 123 2.97 -25.89 -6.52
CA PHE A 123 2.82 -27.19 -7.15
C PHE A 123 1.90 -28.09 -6.32
N ALA A 124 1.31 -29.09 -6.96
CA ALA A 124 0.58 -30.14 -6.29
C ALA A 124 1.02 -31.48 -6.88
N TRP A 125 1.48 -32.40 -6.05
CA TRP A 125 1.97 -33.70 -6.50
C TRP A 125 1.34 -34.85 -5.72
N SER A 126 0.77 -35.81 -6.45
CA SER A 126 0.16 -37.04 -5.91
C SER A 126 1.01 -38.26 -6.28
N PRO A 127 1.93 -38.70 -5.40
CA PRO A 127 2.77 -39.86 -5.67
C PRO A 127 1.99 -41.17 -5.77
N GLY A 128 2.40 -42.04 -6.69
CA GLY A 128 1.84 -43.38 -6.89
C GLY A 128 2.47 -44.47 -6.01
N TRP A 129 2.83 -44.17 -4.75
CA TRP A 129 3.52 -45.14 -3.90
C TRP A 129 2.59 -46.28 -3.49
N SER A 130 2.82 -47.46 -4.07
CA SER A 130 2.03 -48.67 -3.80
C SER A 130 2.73 -49.68 -2.89
N HIS A 131 4.05 -49.56 -2.71
CA HIS A 131 4.87 -50.54 -1.97
C HIS A 131 5.88 -49.84 -1.04
N GLY A 132 6.37 -50.57 -0.03
CA GLY A 132 7.34 -50.07 0.96
C GLY A 132 6.72 -49.25 2.09
N VAL A 133 7.56 -48.75 3.00
CA VAL A 133 7.13 -48.00 4.20
C VAL A 133 6.31 -46.76 3.83
N LEU A 134 6.72 -46.04 2.79
CA LEU A 134 6.01 -44.85 2.30
C LEU A 134 4.62 -45.19 1.73
N GLY A 135 4.45 -46.31 1.05
CA GLY A 135 3.13 -46.77 0.57
C GLY A 135 2.18 -47.14 1.72
N ARG A 136 2.71 -47.70 2.82
CA ARG A 136 1.91 -48.00 4.03
C ARG A 136 1.48 -46.75 4.78
N ILE A 137 2.37 -45.75 4.89
CA ILE A 137 2.06 -44.46 5.54
C ILE A 137 1.10 -43.62 4.70
N ALA A 138 1.30 -43.60 3.38
CA ALA A 138 0.48 -42.83 2.44
C ALA A 138 -0.86 -43.51 2.08
N GLY A 139 -1.12 -44.72 2.55
CA GLY A 139 -2.35 -45.46 2.28
C GLY A 139 -2.50 -46.00 0.86
N GLY A 140 -1.42 -46.08 0.07
CA GLY A 140 -1.42 -46.56 -1.31
C GLY A 140 -1.36 -45.45 -2.38
N ALA A 141 -1.26 -45.86 -3.64
CA ALA A 141 -1.03 -44.95 -4.77
C ALA A 141 -2.19 -43.95 -4.95
N GLY A 142 -1.88 -42.65 -4.96
CA GLY A 142 -2.88 -41.59 -5.16
C GLY A 142 -3.61 -41.13 -3.89
N ASN A 143 -3.36 -41.76 -2.73
CA ASN A 143 -4.01 -41.42 -1.46
C ASN A 143 -3.25 -40.35 -0.64
N ALA A 144 -2.12 -39.85 -1.14
CA ALA A 144 -1.37 -38.74 -0.57
C ALA A 144 -1.18 -37.60 -1.57
N SER A 145 -1.13 -36.35 -1.09
CA SER A 145 -0.80 -35.17 -1.89
C SER A 145 0.20 -34.26 -1.17
N ILE A 146 1.20 -33.78 -1.90
CA ILE A 146 2.15 -32.75 -1.48
C ILE A 146 1.74 -31.44 -2.18
N ARG A 147 1.69 -30.33 -1.43
CA ARG A 147 1.31 -29.00 -1.91
C ARG A 147 2.21 -27.95 -1.26
#